data_AF-A0AAD2G5I2-F1
#
_entry.id   AF-A0AAD2G5I2-F1
#
_cell.length_a   1.000
_cell.length_b   1.000
_cell.length_c   1.000
_cell.angle_alpha   90.00
_cell.angle_beta   90.00
_cell.angle_gamma   90.00
#
_symmetry.space_group_name_H-M   'P 1'
#
loop_
_entity.id
_entity.type
_entity.pdbx_description
1 polymer ?
#
loop_
_entity_poly.entity_id
_entity_poly.type
_entity_poly.pdbx_seq_one_letter_code
_entity_poly.pdbx_strand_id
1 'polypeptide(L)'
;MGANEDLLVNSPDSIRQRLCECGMEEAILKRHPPTATHQRNESNVPIDGIFTTSSVPVLAGGYYTFGEFVEADHRALWINIDLNTALGNFTPQGSTFKPRKLTLLDKRSVKRYLQLVHLGYEEYDIPSCLTKLNQRIESNG
;
A
#
# COMPACT_ATOMS: atom_id res chain seq x y z
N MET A 1 9.07 15.01 -22.42
CA MET A 1 9.39 13.59 -22.20
C MET A 1 8.15 12.93 -21.65
N GLY A 2 7.60 11.92 -22.32
CA GLY A 2 6.60 11.04 -21.71
C GLY A 2 7.32 10.14 -20.70
N ALA A 3 6.69 9.85 -19.57
CA ALA A 3 7.28 9.04 -18.50
C ALA A 3 7.31 7.53 -18.79
N ASN A 4 6.74 7.11 -19.93
CA ASN A 4 6.57 5.70 -20.27
C ASN A 4 7.72 5.25 -21.17
N GLU A 5 8.69 4.54 -20.60
CA GLU A 5 9.84 4.03 -21.33
C GLU A 5 9.78 2.51 -21.47
N ASP A 6 10.13 1.99 -22.64
CA ASP A 6 10.22 0.55 -22.89
C ASP A 6 11.45 -0.02 -22.14
N LEU A 7 11.22 -0.83 -21.11
CA LEU A 7 12.28 -1.41 -20.31
C LEU A 7 13.05 -2.53 -21.03
N LEU A 8 12.62 -2.97 -22.20
CA LEU A 8 13.34 -3.93 -23.04
C LEU A 8 14.36 -3.25 -23.96
N VAL A 9 14.19 -1.95 -24.22
CA VAL A 9 15.12 -1.18 -25.04
C VAL A 9 16.45 -1.04 -24.30
N ASN A 10 17.52 -1.53 -24.93
CA ASN A 10 18.87 -1.34 -24.47
C ASN A 10 19.56 -0.23 -25.28
N SER A 11 19.11 1.01 -25.06
CA SER A 11 19.69 2.21 -25.66
C SER A 11 20.55 2.95 -24.63
N PRO A 12 21.66 3.60 -25.01
CA PRO A 12 22.42 4.49 -24.11
C PRO A 12 21.55 5.52 -23.41
N ASP A 13 20.52 5.99 -24.10
CA ASP A 13 19.59 7.00 -23.57
C ASP A 13 18.41 6.38 -22.80
N SER A 14 18.42 5.08 -22.52
CA SER A 14 17.35 4.44 -21.77
C SER A 14 17.54 4.61 -20.25
N ILE A 15 16.45 4.74 -19.49
CA ILE A 15 16.45 4.73 -18.03
C ILE A 15 17.08 3.44 -17.51
N ARG A 16 16.81 2.31 -18.16
CA ARG A 16 17.38 1.01 -17.79
C ARG A 16 18.90 1.02 -17.89
N GLN A 17 19.44 1.56 -18.99
CA GLN A 17 20.88 1.65 -19.19
C GLN A 17 21.52 2.65 -18.21
N ARG A 18 20.90 3.83 -18.00
CA ARG A 18 21.37 4.80 -17.01
C ARG A 18 21.41 4.23 -15.59
N LEU A 19 20.39 3.46 -15.19
CA LEU A 19 20.37 2.77 -13.90
C LEU A 19 21.42 1.64 -13.85
N CYS A 20 21.66 0.94 -14.96
CA CYS A 20 22.73 -0.04 -15.09
C CYS A 20 24.12 0.57 -14.88
N GLU A 21 24.36 1.75 -15.42
CA GLU A 21 25.60 2.52 -15.21
C GLU A 21 25.77 2.97 -13.75
N CYS A 22 24.67 3.17 -13.02
CA CYS A 22 24.68 3.38 -11.57
C CYS A 22 24.82 2.07 -10.75
N GLY A 23 25.05 0.93 -11.40
CA GLY A 23 25.21 -0.37 -10.73
C GLY A 23 23.90 -1.01 -10.27
N MET A 24 22.77 -0.58 -10.84
CA MET A 24 21.45 -1.17 -10.57
C MET A 24 21.04 -2.13 -11.69
N GLU A 25 20.16 -3.06 -11.37
CA GLU A 25 19.64 -4.04 -12.31
C GLU A 25 18.15 -4.23 -12.14
N GLU A 26 17.46 -4.53 -13.24
CA GLU A 26 16.03 -4.79 -13.21
C GLU A 26 15.76 -6.15 -12.53
N ALA A 27 14.95 -6.13 -11.47
CA ALA A 27 14.78 -7.22 -10.53
C ALA A 27 13.83 -8.33 -11.03
N ILE A 28 12.88 -8.02 -11.90
CA ILE A 28 11.79 -8.93 -12.27
C ILE A 28 12.03 -9.56 -13.66
N LEU A 29 12.50 -8.79 -14.64
CA LEU A 29 12.85 -9.21 -16.00
C LEU A 29 13.96 -10.26 -16.06
N LYS A 30 14.80 -10.36 -15.02
CA LYS A 30 15.77 -11.46 -14.89
C LYS A 30 15.12 -12.80 -14.54
N ARG A 31 13.92 -12.78 -13.98
CA ARG A 31 13.23 -13.95 -13.39
C ARG A 31 12.01 -14.38 -14.19
N HIS A 32 11.38 -13.43 -14.89
CA HIS A 32 10.12 -13.62 -15.59
C HIS A 32 10.19 -13.07 -17.01
N PRO A 33 9.39 -13.62 -17.93
CA PRO A 33 9.27 -13.04 -19.27
C PRO A 33 8.70 -11.61 -19.21
N PRO A 34 9.04 -10.76 -20.19
CA PRO A 34 8.45 -9.44 -20.31
C PRO A 34 6.92 -9.46 -20.27
N THR A 35 6.34 -8.61 -19.44
CA THR A 35 4.90 -8.53 -19.22
C THR A 35 4.46 -7.08 -19.23
N ALA A 36 3.41 -6.75 -19.99
CA ALA A 36 2.81 -5.43 -19.98
C ALA A 36 2.36 -5.01 -18.57
N THR A 37 2.83 -3.84 -18.13
CA THR A 37 2.50 -3.29 -16.82
C THR A 37 1.31 -2.33 -16.84
N HIS A 38 0.84 -1.93 -18.03
CA HIS A 38 -0.33 -1.09 -18.26
C HIS A 38 -1.36 -1.79 -19.17
N GLN A 39 -2.65 -1.65 -18.87
CA GLN A 39 -3.72 -2.44 -19.48
C GLN A 39 -3.91 -2.17 -20.97
N ARG A 40 -3.66 -0.94 -21.42
CA ARG A 40 -3.76 -0.57 -22.85
C ARG A 40 -2.46 -0.73 -23.62
N ASN A 41 -1.53 -1.51 -23.07
CA ASN A 41 -0.28 -1.82 -23.76
C ASN A 41 -0.54 -2.92 -24.80
N GLU A 42 -0.50 -2.56 -26.07
CA GLU A 42 -0.74 -3.47 -27.19
C GLU A 42 0.49 -4.30 -27.59
N SER A 43 1.68 -3.92 -27.11
CA SER A 43 2.97 -4.50 -27.51
C SER A 43 3.56 -5.47 -26.48
N ASN A 44 2.84 -5.74 -25.38
CA ASN A 44 3.32 -6.50 -24.22
C ASN A 44 4.65 -5.97 -23.63
N VAL A 45 4.87 -4.66 -23.72
CA VAL A 45 6.10 -4.01 -23.27
C VAL A 45 5.98 -3.61 -21.80
N PRO A 46 6.89 -4.03 -20.90
CA PRO A 46 6.94 -3.50 -19.55
C PRO A 46 7.41 -2.03 -19.57
N ILE A 47 6.64 -1.15 -18.94
CA ILE A 47 6.98 0.28 -18.78
C ILE A 47 7.23 0.67 -17.32
N ASP A 48 6.90 -0.22 -16.39
CA ASP A 48 7.18 -0.11 -14.96
C ASP A 48 8.16 -1.21 -14.55
N GLY A 49 9.10 -0.90 -13.65
CA GLY A 49 10.15 -1.83 -13.25
C GLY A 49 10.68 -1.54 -11.85
N ILE A 50 11.26 -2.56 -11.23
CA ILE A 50 11.91 -2.44 -9.92
C ILE A 50 13.41 -2.66 -10.11
N PHE A 51 14.22 -1.70 -9.70
CA PHE A 51 15.67 -1.75 -9.85
C PHE A 51 16.34 -1.92 -8.49
N THR A 52 17.28 -2.85 -8.41
CA THR A 52 18.04 -3.14 -7.19
C THR A 52 19.53 -3.06 -7.47
N THR A 53 20.33 -2.65 -6.47
CA THR A 53 21.78 -2.82 -6.55
C THR A 53 22.15 -4.30 -6.42
N SER A 54 23.34 -4.68 -6.92
CA SER A 54 23.84 -6.06 -6.83
C SER A 54 23.96 -6.61 -5.39
N SER A 55 24.05 -5.72 -4.39
CA SER A 55 24.11 -6.07 -2.98
C SER A 55 22.76 -6.42 -2.35
N VAL A 56 21.64 -6.17 -3.04
CA VAL A 56 20.29 -6.46 -2.53
C VAL A 56 19.78 -7.76 -3.18
N PRO A 57 19.84 -8.90 -2.47
CA PRO A 57 19.36 -10.16 -3.03
C PRO A 57 17.84 -10.18 -3.12
N VAL A 58 17.32 -10.31 -4.34
CA VAL A 58 15.89 -10.49 -4.59
C VAL A 58 15.56 -11.99 -4.52
N LEU A 59 14.85 -12.38 -3.45
CA LEU A 59 14.47 -13.76 -3.14
C LEU A 59 13.36 -14.27 -4.06
N ALA A 60 12.38 -13.41 -4.33
CA ALA A 60 11.27 -13.68 -5.22
C ALA A 60 10.73 -12.35 -5.77
N GLY A 61 9.86 -12.42 -6.77
CA GLY A 61 9.20 -11.24 -7.32
C GLY A 61 8.27 -11.64 -8.45
N GLY A 62 7.48 -10.69 -8.94
CA GLY A 62 6.57 -10.94 -10.04
C GLY A 62 5.59 -9.80 -10.29
N TYR A 63 4.62 -10.11 -11.12
CA TYR A 63 3.54 -9.22 -11.54
C TYR A 63 2.22 -9.72 -10.98
N TYR A 64 1.38 -8.82 -10.48
CA TYR A 64 -0.01 -9.13 -10.23
C TYR A 64 -0.82 -9.12 -11.54
N THR A 65 -2.04 -9.64 -11.49
CA THR A 65 -3.01 -9.40 -12.56
C THR A 65 -3.57 -7.97 -12.45
N PHE A 66 -4.11 -7.44 -13.55
CA PHE A 66 -4.73 -6.11 -13.54
C PHE A 66 -5.94 -6.09 -12.59
N GLY A 67 -6.02 -5.08 -11.73
CA GLY A 67 -7.12 -4.92 -10.77
C GLY A 67 -7.05 -5.82 -9.52
N GLU A 68 -6.06 -6.69 -9.39
CA GLU A 68 -5.99 -7.66 -8.27
C GLU A 68 -5.55 -7.03 -6.95
N PHE A 69 -4.49 -6.21 -6.99
CA PHE A 69 -3.94 -5.56 -5.79
C PHE A 69 -4.33 -4.08 -5.70
N VAL A 70 -4.42 -3.41 -6.84
CA VAL A 70 -4.85 -2.02 -6.96
C VAL A 70 -5.82 -1.94 -8.13
N GLU A 71 -6.97 -1.30 -7.91
CA GLU A 71 -7.92 -0.97 -8.97
C GLU A 71 -7.37 0.22 -9.78
N ALA A 72 -6.41 -0.07 -10.65
CA ALA A 72 -5.73 0.89 -11.52
C ALA A 72 -5.53 0.30 -12.93
N ASP A 73 -5.26 1.17 -13.90
CA ASP A 73 -4.88 0.81 -15.28
C ASP A 73 -3.45 0.26 -15.37
N HIS A 74 -2.67 0.35 -14.29
CA HIS A 74 -1.40 -0.36 -14.11
C HIS A 74 -1.58 -1.56 -13.16
N ARG A 75 -0.85 -2.65 -13.44
CA ARG A 75 -0.74 -3.78 -12.48
C ARG A 75 0.37 -3.51 -11.48
N ALA A 76 0.20 -4.00 -10.27
CA ALA A 76 1.25 -3.92 -9.26
C ALA A 76 2.40 -4.90 -9.56
N LEU A 77 3.61 -4.49 -9.18
CA LEU A 77 4.83 -5.29 -9.20
C LEU A 77 5.28 -5.53 -7.76
N TRP A 78 5.94 -6.65 -7.50
CA TRP A 78 6.49 -6.93 -6.18
C TRP A 78 7.84 -7.63 -6.26
N ILE A 79 8.64 -7.39 -5.24
CA ILE A 79 9.85 -8.16 -4.94
C ILE A 79 9.84 -8.53 -3.46
N ASN A 80 10.43 -9.67 -3.14
CA ASN A 80 10.73 -10.10 -1.79
C ASN A 80 12.24 -10.00 -1.58
N ILE A 81 12.65 -9.28 -0.54
CA ILE A 81 14.05 -9.06 -0.17
C ILE A 81 14.24 -9.42 1.29
N ASP A 82 15.40 -9.99 1.63
CA ASP A 82 15.78 -10.15 3.02
C ASP A 82 16.26 -8.79 3.58
N LEU A 83 15.54 -8.24 4.54
CA LEU A 83 15.88 -6.96 5.16
C LEU A 83 17.19 -7.04 5.95
N ASN A 84 17.56 -8.21 6.50
CA ASN A 84 18.83 -8.35 7.21
C ASN A 84 20.00 -8.17 6.25
N THR A 85 19.95 -8.81 5.09
CA THR A 85 20.97 -8.63 4.06
C THR A 85 20.89 -7.25 3.41
N ALA A 86 19.70 -6.78 3.05
CA ALA A 86 19.51 -5.51 2.33
C ALA A 86 19.86 -4.27 3.16
N LEU A 87 19.62 -4.32 4.48
CA LEU A 87 19.86 -3.20 5.39
C LEU A 87 21.06 -3.44 6.33
N GLY A 88 21.83 -4.52 6.13
CA GLY A 88 23.04 -4.82 6.92
C GLY A 88 22.77 -5.11 8.40
N ASN A 89 21.78 -5.94 8.71
CA ASN A 89 21.28 -6.23 10.06
C ASN A 89 20.78 -5.00 10.82
N PHE A 90 20.47 -3.91 10.10
CA PHE A 90 19.77 -2.78 10.69
C PHE A 90 18.38 -3.24 11.13
N THR A 91 18.23 -3.44 12.43
CA THR A 91 16.93 -3.62 13.06
C THR A 91 16.41 -2.21 13.33
N PRO A 92 15.44 -1.68 12.54
CA PRO A 92 14.83 -0.41 12.88
C PRO A 92 14.29 -0.52 14.30
N GLN A 93 14.72 0.37 15.19
CA GLN A 93 14.15 0.42 16.53
C GLN A 93 12.64 0.65 16.35
N GLY A 94 11.84 -0.33 16.78
CA GLY A 94 10.40 -0.21 16.74
C GLY A 94 10.02 1.09 17.44
N SER A 95 9.42 2.02 16.70
CA SER A 95 8.92 3.23 17.34
C SER A 95 7.82 2.78 18.29
N THR A 96 8.03 2.94 19.59
CA THR A 96 6.95 2.74 20.55
C THR A 96 6.00 3.91 20.33
N PHE A 97 4.96 3.71 19.52
CA PHE A 97 3.85 4.64 19.49
C PHE A 97 3.29 4.71 20.91
N LYS A 98 3.56 5.81 21.62
CA LYS A 98 2.90 6.09 22.88
C LYS A 98 1.53 6.67 22.53
N PRO A 99 0.43 5.90 22.64
CA PRO A 99 -0.89 6.47 22.43
C PRO A 99 -1.05 7.66 23.38
N ARG A 100 -1.48 8.81 22.85
CA ARG A 100 -1.81 9.96 23.70
C ARG A 100 -2.95 9.53 24.61
N LYS A 101 -2.76 9.65 25.93
CA LYS A 101 -3.86 9.47 26.87
C LYS A 101 -4.95 10.48 26.52
N LEU A 102 -6.19 10.00 26.38
CA LEU A 102 -7.35 10.86 26.18
C LEU A 102 -7.47 11.79 27.40
N THR A 103 -7.22 13.08 27.20
CA THR A 103 -7.29 14.06 28.29
C THR A 103 -8.74 14.51 28.47
N LEU A 104 -9.41 14.03 29.52
CA LEU A 104 -10.78 14.47 29.85
C LEU A 104 -10.84 15.92 30.36
N LEU A 105 -9.68 16.54 30.64
CA LEU A 105 -9.57 17.92 31.10
C LEU A 105 -9.68 18.94 29.96
N ASP A 106 -9.44 18.52 28.71
CA ASP A 106 -9.59 19.40 27.57
C ASP A 106 -11.05 19.47 27.12
N LYS A 107 -11.67 20.62 27.39
CA LYS A 107 -13.06 20.92 26.99
C LYS A 107 -13.30 20.76 25.49
N ARG A 108 -12.28 20.99 24.64
CA ARG A 108 -12.41 20.85 23.18
C ARG A 108 -12.55 19.38 22.78
N SER A 109 -11.73 18.52 23.36
CA SER A 109 -11.78 17.07 23.15
C SER A 109 -13.11 16.48 23.63
N VAL A 110 -13.61 16.91 24.79
CA VAL A 110 -14.94 16.50 25.31
C VAL A 110 -16.07 16.96 24.38
N LYS A 111 -16.05 18.23 23.94
CA LYS A 111 -17.07 18.76 23.02
C LYS A 111 -17.10 17.97 21.70
N ARG A 112 -15.93 17.69 21.12
CA ARG A 112 -15.83 16.92 19.87
C ARG A 112 -16.34 15.49 20.04
N TYR A 113 -16.01 14.84 21.15
CA TYR A 113 -16.54 13.51 21.48
C TYR A 113 -18.07 13.52 21.56
N LEU A 114 -18.66 14.45 22.31
CA LEU A 114 -20.12 14.54 22.45
C LEU A 114 -20.85 14.81 21.13
N GLN A 115 -20.23 15.61 20.24
CA GLN A 115 -20.76 15.84 18.89
C GLN A 115 -20.76 14.56 18.06
N LEU A 116 -19.67 13.80 18.07
CA LEU A 116 -19.59 12.53 17.35
C LEU A 116 -20.56 11.49 17.91
N VAL A 117 -20.73 11.45 19.24
CA VAL A 117 -21.73 10.59 19.89
C VAL A 117 -23.14 10.96 19.44
N HIS A 118 -23.51 12.24 19.41
CA HIS A 118 -24.84 12.65 18.92
C HIS A 118 -25.08 12.23 17.48
N LEU A 119 -24.11 12.47 16.60
CA LEU A 119 -24.21 12.06 15.19
C LEU A 119 -24.40 10.55 15.06
N GLY A 120 -23.66 9.75 15.83
CA GLY A 120 -23.84 8.30 15.84
C GLY A 120 -25.22 7.89 16.40
N TYR A 121 -25.70 8.55 17.44
CA TYR A 121 -27.03 8.26 18.00
C TYR A 121 -28.15 8.52 16.98
N GLU A 122 -28.02 9.57 16.17
CA GLU A 122 -28.94 9.88 15.07
C GLU A 122 -28.80 8.89 13.91
N GLU A 123 -27.57 8.62 13.46
CA GLU A 123 -27.28 7.71 12.34
C GLU A 123 -27.83 6.30 12.58
N TYR A 124 -27.65 5.77 13.80
CA TYR A 124 -28.05 4.42 14.15
C TYR A 124 -29.42 4.34 14.84
N ASP A 125 -30.15 5.47 14.95
CA ASP A 125 -31.44 5.59 15.65
C ASP A 125 -31.45 4.84 17.02
N ILE A 126 -30.34 5.01 17.75
CA ILE A 126 -30.08 4.35 19.03
C ILE A 126 -31.25 4.57 20.01
N PRO A 127 -31.86 5.78 20.13
CA PRO A 127 -32.97 6.00 21.05
C PRO A 127 -34.17 5.09 20.80
N SER A 128 -34.57 4.93 19.54
CA SER A 128 -35.68 4.05 19.16
C SER A 128 -35.33 2.58 19.41
N CYS A 129 -34.10 2.18 19.13
CA CYS A 129 -33.60 0.84 19.41
C CYS A 129 -33.64 0.51 20.91
N LEU A 130 -33.20 1.44 21.76
CA LEU A 130 -33.27 1.31 23.22
C LEU A 130 -34.71 1.25 23.73
N THR A 131 -35.61 2.05 23.15
CA THR A 131 -37.03 2.04 23.51
C THR A 131 -37.69 0.70 23.19
N LYS A 132 -37.43 0.16 22.00
CA LYS A 132 -37.88 -1.18 21.60
C LYS A 132 -37.32 -2.28 22.51
N LEU A 133 -36.05 -2.17 22.89
CA LEU A 133 -35.42 -3.12 23.80
C LEU A 133 -36.10 -3.12 25.18
N ASN A 134 -36.33 -1.93 25.76
CA ASN A 134 -36.99 -1.79 27.06
C ASN A 134 -38.42 -2.35 27.03
N GLN A 135 -39.21 -2.02 26.00
CA GLN A 135 -40.55 -2.59 25.83
C GLN A 135 -40.52 -4.12 25.77
N ARG A 136 -39.52 -4.71 25.11
CA ARG A 136 -39.37 -6.16 24.98
C ARG A 136 -38.98 -6.83 26.30
N ILE A 137 -38.23 -6.14 27.15
CA ILE A 137 -37.91 -6.59 28.51
C ILE A 137 -39.17 -6.55 29.37
N GLU A 138 -39.93 -5.46 29.32
CA GLU A 138 -41.19 -5.29 30.08
C GLU A 138 -42.30 -6.24 29.64
N SER A 139 -42.30 -6.68 28.36
CA SER A 139 -43.29 -7.62 27.83
C SER A 139 -43.00 -9.09 28.16
N ASN A 140 -41.77 -9.42 28.55
CA ASN A 140 -41.29 -10.78 28.79
C ASN A 140 -41.00 -11.07 30.28
N GLY A 141 -41.28 -10.12 31.18
CA GLY A 141 -41.24 -10.30 32.64
C GLY A 141 -42.65 -10.38 33.20
#